data_AF-A0A4D8PBV6-F1
#
_entry.id   AF-A0A4D8PBV6-F1
#
_cell.length_a   1.000
_cell.length_b   1.000
_cell.length_c   1.000
_cell.angle_alpha   90.00
_cell.angle_beta   90.00
_cell.angle_gamma   90.00
#
_symmetry.space_group_name_H-M   'P 1'
#
loop_
_entity.id
_entity.type
_entity.pdbx_description
1 polymer ?
#
loop_
_entity_poly.entity_id
_entity_poly.type
_entity_poly.pdbx_seq_one_letter_code
_entity_poly.pdbx_strand_id
1 'polypeptide(L)'
;MVLDLQIAPLRTDYSQSIRQLAQKPGRRPVAGRTANFHTLGLAAIQYNQQWQAGVMTASLGQGRYCGAAQTLTVTFGYDERTVYVARELPQGSCIHGEVLAHEMRHVTVDEQLLREYVPVLKRRLEDVVGRARPAQGRSERQVMAAIEQPIKAAMRQLMEEFGRERNARQARIDTPAEYERISQSCNGEINRYLGRV
;
A
#
# COMPACT_ATOMS: atom_id res chain seq x y z
N MET A 1 3.76 -22.68 -3.98
CA MET A 1 3.03 -21.46 -3.60
C MET A 1 2.63 -20.73 -4.87
N VAL A 2 1.43 -20.14 -4.90
CA VAL A 2 0.98 -19.23 -5.97
C VAL A 2 0.93 -17.83 -5.38
N LEU A 3 1.49 -16.85 -6.09
CA LEU A 3 1.42 -15.44 -5.72
C LEU A 3 0.91 -14.66 -6.92
N ASP A 4 -0.29 -14.11 -6.76
CA ASP A 4 -0.98 -13.31 -7.76
C ASP A 4 -0.84 -11.83 -7.42
N LEU A 5 -0.49 -11.03 -8.43
CA LEU A 5 -0.41 -9.58 -8.28
C LEU A 5 -1.73 -8.94 -8.69
N GLN A 6 -2.33 -8.20 -7.78
CA GLN A 6 -3.49 -7.36 -8.07
C GLN A 6 -3.02 -5.91 -8.24
N ILE A 7 -3.21 -5.35 -9.43
CA ILE A 7 -2.84 -3.96 -9.71
C ILE A 7 -4.05 -3.29 -10.38
N ALA A 8 -4.78 -2.51 -9.60
CA ALA A 8 -5.86 -1.68 -10.11
C ALA A 8 -5.32 -0.67 -11.16
N PRO A 9 -6.14 -0.27 -12.13
CA PRO A 9 -5.75 0.77 -13.07
C PRO A 9 -5.53 2.09 -12.31
N LEU A 10 -4.50 2.83 -12.72
CA LEU A 10 -4.28 4.19 -12.22
C LEU A 10 -5.37 5.10 -12.78
N ARG A 11 -6.06 5.82 -11.89
CA ARG A 11 -7.06 6.82 -12.25
C ARG A 11 -6.59 8.21 -11.83
N THR A 12 -7.04 9.22 -12.55
CA THR A 12 -6.90 10.62 -12.16
C THR A 12 -8.27 11.20 -11.84
N ASP A 13 -8.36 12.01 -10.79
CA ASP A 13 -9.59 12.69 -10.39
C ASP A 13 -9.32 14.17 -10.07
N TYR A 14 -9.98 15.04 -10.83
CA TYR A 14 -9.84 16.50 -10.76
C TYR A 14 -11.10 17.19 -10.22
N SER A 15 -12.02 16.42 -9.62
CA SER A 15 -13.32 16.92 -9.14
C SER A 15 -13.29 17.46 -7.72
N GLN A 16 -12.26 17.11 -6.95
CA GLN A 16 -12.17 17.37 -5.51
C GLN A 16 -11.55 18.75 -5.24
N SER A 17 -12.07 19.49 -4.26
CA SER A 17 -11.47 20.75 -3.81
C SER A 17 -10.25 20.54 -2.91
N ILE A 18 -9.39 21.55 -2.79
CA ILE A 18 -8.30 21.61 -1.80
C ILE A 18 -8.81 21.22 -0.39
N ARG A 19 -9.99 21.72 0.00
CA ARG A 19 -10.61 21.42 1.30
C ARG A 19 -11.02 19.95 1.43
N GLN A 20 -11.60 19.36 0.39
CA GLN A 20 -11.97 17.94 0.36
C GLN A 20 -10.73 17.05 0.40
N LEU A 21 -9.67 17.41 -0.33
CA LEU A 21 -8.41 16.68 -0.32
C LEU A 21 -7.73 16.71 1.03
N ALA A 22 -7.79 17.85 1.75
CA ALA A 22 -7.24 17.95 3.11
C ALA A 22 -7.92 17.03 4.13
N GLN A 23 -9.14 16.56 3.85
CA GLN A 23 -9.91 15.64 4.71
C GLN A 23 -9.74 14.17 4.33
N LYS A 24 -9.14 13.87 3.16
CA LYS A 24 -8.99 12.49 2.71
C LYS A 24 -7.91 11.76 3.52
N PRO A 25 -8.16 10.51 3.94
CA PRO A 25 -7.11 9.64 4.45
C PRO A 25 -6.13 9.33 3.32
N GLY A 26 -4.83 9.23 3.62
CA GLY A 26 -3.81 8.86 2.63
C GLY A 26 -2.47 9.55 2.79
N ARG A 27 -2.40 10.70 3.48
CA ARG A 27 -1.15 11.41 3.75
C ARG A 27 -0.98 11.70 5.23
N ARG A 28 0.16 11.28 5.81
CA ARG A 28 0.54 11.74 7.15
C ARG A 28 0.91 13.22 7.08
N PRO A 29 0.55 14.05 8.08
CA PRO A 29 1.07 15.40 8.19
C PRO A 29 2.61 15.39 8.14
N VAL A 30 3.20 16.25 7.31
CA VAL A 30 4.63 16.56 7.42
C VAL A 30 4.88 17.15 8.80
N ALA A 31 5.84 16.61 9.55
CA ALA A 31 6.22 17.16 10.84
C ALA A 31 6.77 18.59 10.65
N GLY A 32 6.29 19.56 11.45
CA GLY A 32 6.66 20.98 11.30
C GLY A 32 5.74 21.81 10.42
N ARG A 33 4.50 21.36 10.16
CA ARG A 33 3.49 22.12 9.43
C ARG A 33 3.29 23.53 9.99
N THR A 34 3.54 24.54 9.16
CA THR A 34 3.05 25.91 9.36
C THR A 34 1.58 26.00 8.95
N ALA A 35 0.87 27.01 9.45
CA ALA A 35 -0.58 27.17 9.30
C ALA A 35 -1.12 27.34 7.86
N ASN A 36 -0.25 27.49 6.85
CA ASN A 36 -0.62 27.86 5.48
C ASN A 36 -0.48 26.71 4.46
N PHE A 37 -0.58 25.46 4.92
CA PHE A 37 -0.29 24.30 4.08
C PHE A 37 -1.56 23.71 3.45
N HIS A 38 -1.67 23.79 2.12
CA HIS A 38 -2.82 23.31 1.36
C HIS A 38 -2.50 21.98 0.65
N THR A 39 -3.39 20.98 0.78
CA THR A 39 -3.29 19.73 0.01
C THR A 39 -3.80 19.98 -1.42
N LEU A 40 -2.87 20.29 -2.33
CA LEU A 40 -3.17 20.58 -3.73
C LEU A 40 -3.36 19.32 -4.58
N GLY A 41 -2.77 18.21 -4.14
CA GLY A 41 -2.84 16.91 -4.79
C GLY A 41 -2.73 15.80 -3.77
N LEU A 42 -3.11 14.59 -4.20
CA LEU A 42 -3.01 13.39 -3.38
C LEU A 42 -2.91 12.14 -4.25
N ALA A 43 -1.80 11.41 -4.16
CA ALA A 43 -1.71 10.03 -4.60
C ALA A 43 -2.34 9.08 -3.55
N ALA A 44 -3.63 8.79 -3.70
CA ALA A 44 -4.33 7.82 -2.86
C ALA A 44 -4.16 6.40 -3.42
N ILE A 45 -3.21 5.67 -2.84
CA ILE A 45 -2.91 4.30 -3.20
C ILE A 45 -3.18 3.41 -1.98
N GLN A 46 -4.11 2.47 -2.15
CA GLN A 46 -4.43 1.44 -1.16
C GLN A 46 -3.81 0.13 -1.61
N TYR A 47 -3.18 -0.57 -0.67
CA TYR A 47 -2.65 -1.91 -0.89
C TYR A 47 -3.39 -2.90 -0.01
N ASN A 48 -3.53 -4.11 -0.52
CA ASN A 48 -4.23 -5.17 0.17
C ASN A 48 -3.50 -6.49 -0.01
N GLN A 49 -3.73 -7.39 0.94
CA GLN A 49 -3.20 -8.73 0.92
C GLN A 49 -4.30 -9.72 1.30
N GLN A 50 -4.41 -10.78 0.52
CA GLN A 50 -5.27 -11.91 0.80
C GLN A 50 -4.43 -13.17 0.68
N TRP A 51 -4.72 -14.17 1.49
CA TRP A 51 -4.05 -15.46 1.36
C TRP A 51 -4.96 -16.59 1.82
N GLN A 52 -4.70 -17.77 1.28
CA GLN A 52 -5.39 -19.00 1.63
C GLN A 52 -4.38 -20.15 1.63
N ALA A 53 -4.38 -20.92 2.71
CA ALA A 53 -3.62 -22.16 2.79
C ALA A 53 -4.54 -23.35 2.49
N GLY A 54 -4.13 -24.21 1.55
CA GLY A 54 -4.71 -25.53 1.40
C GLY A 54 -4.05 -26.48 2.39
N VAL A 55 -4.84 -27.06 3.29
CA VAL A 55 -4.37 -28.01 4.30
C VAL A 55 -4.98 -29.38 4.01
N MET A 56 -4.13 -30.39 3.86
CA MET A 56 -4.60 -31.77 3.81
C MET A 56 -4.63 -32.32 5.23
N THR A 57 -5.77 -32.85 5.67
CA THR A 57 -5.96 -33.47 6.98
C THR A 57 -6.27 -34.96 6.85
N ALA A 58 -5.92 -35.73 7.89
CA ALA A 58 -6.28 -37.13 8.02
C ALA A 58 -6.61 -37.47 9.48
N SER A 59 -7.58 -38.36 9.69
CA SER A 59 -7.88 -38.92 11.01
C SER A 59 -6.86 -39.99 11.38
N LEU A 60 -6.33 -39.91 12.60
CA LEU A 60 -5.46 -40.91 13.21
C LEU A 60 -6.25 -41.88 14.12
N GLY A 61 -7.58 -41.77 14.14
CA GLY A 61 -8.44 -42.47 15.08
C GLY A 61 -8.42 -41.89 16.49
N GLN A 62 -9.39 -42.30 17.32
CA GLN A 62 -9.55 -41.86 18.71
C GLN A 62 -9.62 -40.33 18.87
N GLY A 63 -10.29 -39.65 17.92
CA GLY A 63 -10.44 -38.19 17.94
C GLY A 63 -9.14 -37.42 17.70
N ARG A 64 -8.11 -38.05 17.12
CA ARG A 64 -6.86 -37.40 16.71
C ARG A 64 -6.81 -37.19 15.21
N TYR A 65 -6.19 -36.10 14.81
CA TYR A 65 -6.02 -35.69 13.42
C TYR A 65 -4.57 -35.27 13.19
N CYS A 66 -4.08 -35.47 11.98
CA CYS A 66 -2.87 -34.85 11.49
C CYS A 66 -3.14 -34.06 10.22
N GLY A 67 -2.21 -33.20 9.83
CA GLY A 67 -2.29 -32.53 8.54
C GLY A 67 -1.03 -31.78 8.19
N ALA A 68 -0.93 -31.38 6.93
CA ALA A 68 0.19 -30.63 6.40
C ALA A 68 -0.29 -29.58 5.40
N ALA A 69 0.46 -28.50 5.27
CA ALA A 69 0.23 -27.51 4.22
C ALA A 69 0.50 -28.17 2.85
N GLN A 70 -0.45 -28.05 1.93
CA GLN A 70 -0.34 -28.53 0.56
C GLN A 70 -0.13 -27.38 -0.41
N THR A 71 -0.89 -26.30 -0.24
CA THR A 71 -0.82 -25.11 -1.09
C THR A 71 -0.86 -23.85 -0.24
N LEU A 72 -0.28 -22.78 -0.78
CA LEU A 72 -0.45 -21.42 -0.28
C LEU A 72 -0.67 -20.54 -1.50
N THR A 73 -1.82 -19.89 -1.55
CA THR A 73 -2.17 -18.88 -2.55
C THR A 73 -2.19 -17.53 -1.85
N VAL A 74 -1.55 -16.54 -2.47
CA VAL A 74 -1.45 -15.18 -1.95
C VAL A 74 -1.82 -14.22 -3.07
N THR A 75 -2.67 -13.25 -2.78
CA THR A 75 -2.93 -12.09 -3.64
C THR A 75 -2.35 -10.87 -2.95
N PHE A 76 -1.49 -10.12 -3.63
CA PHE A 76 -0.89 -8.91 -3.08
C PHE A 76 -0.75 -7.83 -4.14
N GLY A 77 -0.98 -6.57 -3.75
CA GLY A 77 -0.73 -5.42 -4.59
C GLY A 77 -1.65 -4.26 -4.24
N TYR A 78 -2.06 -3.50 -5.24
CA TYR A 78 -2.84 -2.28 -5.10
C TYR A 78 -4.26 -2.47 -5.62
N ASP A 79 -5.25 -2.36 -4.73
CA ASP A 79 -6.68 -2.49 -5.06
C ASP A 79 -7.34 -1.13 -5.40
N GLU A 80 -6.75 -0.02 -4.96
CA GLU A 80 -7.13 1.32 -5.40
C GLU A 80 -5.91 2.19 -5.70
N ARG A 81 -5.94 2.90 -6.83
CA ARG A 81 -4.90 3.83 -7.26
C ARG A 81 -5.53 5.06 -7.91
N THR A 82 -5.68 6.13 -7.14
CA THR A 82 -6.27 7.38 -7.61
C THR A 82 -5.34 8.54 -7.32
N VAL A 83 -4.94 9.28 -8.34
CA VAL A 83 -4.21 10.54 -8.22
C VAL A 83 -5.21 11.69 -8.31
N TYR A 84 -5.27 12.47 -7.24
CA TYR A 84 -6.09 13.67 -7.20
C TYR A 84 -5.23 14.91 -7.48
N VAL A 85 -5.79 15.85 -8.23
CA VAL A 85 -5.33 17.25 -8.26
C VAL A 85 -6.53 18.12 -7.99
N ALA A 86 -6.37 19.13 -7.15
CA ALA A 86 -7.47 19.96 -6.71
C ALA A 86 -8.11 20.70 -7.89
N ARG A 87 -9.44 20.72 -7.93
CA ARG A 87 -10.24 21.36 -8.99
C ARG A 87 -9.98 22.86 -9.14
N GLU A 88 -9.49 23.51 -8.07
CA GLU A 88 -9.11 24.92 -8.09
C GLU A 88 -7.92 25.19 -9.02
N LEU A 89 -7.12 24.16 -9.35
CA LEU A 89 -6.03 24.21 -10.31
C LEU A 89 -6.54 23.79 -11.70
N PRO A 90 -6.66 24.71 -12.67
CA PRO A 90 -7.21 24.38 -13.98
C PRO A 90 -6.35 23.35 -14.71
N GLN A 91 -6.98 22.31 -15.27
CA GLN A 91 -6.28 21.35 -16.13
C GLN A 91 -5.58 22.08 -17.28
N GLY A 92 -4.33 21.71 -17.56
CA GLY A 92 -3.50 22.35 -18.58
C GLY A 92 -2.76 23.62 -18.11
N SER A 93 -3.05 24.14 -16.92
CA SER A 93 -2.20 25.17 -16.29
C SER A 93 -0.83 24.61 -15.91
N CYS A 94 0.17 25.50 -15.76
CA CYS A 94 1.51 25.09 -15.38
C CYS A 94 1.50 24.47 -13.98
N ILE A 95 0.86 25.12 -13.01
CA ILE A 95 0.82 24.61 -11.63
C ILE A 95 0.08 23.27 -11.50
N HIS A 96 -0.96 23.04 -12.30
CA HIS A 96 -1.61 21.74 -12.35
C HIS A 96 -0.62 20.65 -12.81
N GLY A 97 0.19 20.95 -13.83
CA GLY A 97 1.25 20.06 -14.30
C GLY A 97 2.28 19.73 -13.23
N GLU A 98 2.73 20.74 -12.49
CA GLU A 98 3.70 20.56 -11.38
C GLU A 98 3.13 19.69 -10.25
N VAL A 99 1.89 19.94 -9.84
CA VAL A 99 1.23 19.14 -8.79
C VAL A 99 1.00 17.71 -9.27
N LEU A 100 0.50 17.51 -10.49
CA LEU A 100 0.32 16.18 -11.06
C LEU A 100 1.65 15.42 -11.13
N ALA A 101 2.71 16.06 -11.62
CA ALA A 101 4.03 15.45 -11.71
C ALA A 101 4.57 15.05 -10.33
N HIS A 102 4.35 15.89 -9.31
CA HIS A 102 4.68 15.56 -7.93
C HIS A 102 3.92 14.32 -7.44
N GLU A 103 2.59 14.28 -7.60
CA GLU A 103 1.80 13.12 -7.17
C GLU A 103 2.16 11.84 -7.94
N MET A 104 2.54 11.95 -9.21
CA MET A 104 3.03 10.81 -9.99
C MET A 104 4.36 10.24 -9.47
N ARG A 105 5.21 11.03 -8.80
CA ARG A 105 6.42 10.51 -8.13
C ARG A 105 6.07 9.53 -7.03
N HIS A 106 5.01 9.79 -6.27
CA HIS A 106 4.51 8.87 -5.23
C HIS A 106 4.02 7.56 -5.84
N VAL A 107 3.32 7.63 -6.98
CA VAL A 107 2.90 6.44 -7.74
C VAL A 107 4.11 5.62 -8.18
N THR A 108 5.14 6.25 -8.74
CA THR A 108 6.35 5.58 -9.20
C THR A 108 7.09 4.89 -8.05
N VAL A 109 7.20 5.54 -6.89
CA VAL A 109 7.82 4.94 -5.70
C VAL A 109 7.06 3.69 -5.24
N ASP A 110 5.73 3.74 -5.24
CA ASP A 110 4.90 2.58 -4.89
C ASP A 110 5.09 1.44 -5.90
N GLU A 111 5.04 1.71 -7.21
CA GLU A 111 5.28 0.70 -8.25
C GLU A 111 6.66 0.06 -8.17
N GLN A 112 7.70 0.86 -7.87
CA GLN A 112 9.05 0.35 -7.66
C GLN A 112 9.13 -0.54 -6.42
N LEU A 113 8.61 -0.05 -5.29
CA LEU A 113 8.60 -0.82 -4.05
C LEU A 113 7.85 -2.15 -4.20
N LEU A 114 6.69 -2.16 -4.86
CA LEU A 114 5.95 -3.38 -5.12
C LEU A 114 6.79 -4.39 -5.91
N ARG A 115 7.42 -3.95 -7.01
CA ARG A 115 8.29 -4.81 -7.84
C ARG A 115 9.46 -5.39 -7.05
N GLU A 116 10.09 -4.60 -6.20
CA GLU A 116 11.20 -5.03 -5.34
C GLU A 116 10.75 -5.99 -4.23
N TYR A 117 9.56 -5.76 -3.68
CA TYR A 117 9.08 -6.49 -2.49
C TYR A 117 8.46 -7.84 -2.82
N VAL A 118 7.84 -7.99 -3.99
CA VAL A 118 7.18 -9.23 -4.42
C VAL A 118 8.10 -10.46 -4.35
N PRO A 119 9.35 -10.43 -4.84
CA PRO A 119 10.30 -11.53 -4.67
C PRO A 119 10.65 -11.82 -3.21
N VAL A 120 10.71 -10.80 -2.35
CA VAL A 120 11.01 -10.96 -0.91
C VAL A 120 9.85 -11.65 -0.20
N LEU A 121 8.62 -11.19 -0.45
CA LEU A 121 7.37 -11.78 0.04
C LEU A 121 7.30 -13.26 -0.35
N LYS A 122 7.49 -13.57 -1.64
CA LYS A 122 7.47 -14.93 -2.17
C LYS A 122 8.45 -15.84 -1.46
N ARG A 123 9.73 -15.47 -1.43
CA ARG A 123 10.78 -16.30 -0.81
C ARG A 123 10.54 -16.57 0.67
N ARG A 124 10.12 -15.55 1.44
CA ARG A 124 9.89 -15.70 2.88
C ARG A 124 8.68 -16.58 3.19
N LEU A 125 7.62 -16.49 2.41
CA LEU A 125 6.45 -17.37 2.57
C LEU A 125 6.75 -18.81 2.12
N GLU A 126 7.52 -18.98 1.05
CA GLU A 126 8.02 -20.31 0.63
C GLU A 126 8.89 -20.96 1.72
N ASP A 127 9.76 -20.21 2.38
CA ASP A 127 10.57 -20.72 3.51
C ASP A 127 9.70 -21.11 4.71
N VAL A 128 8.69 -20.31 5.05
CA VAL A 128 7.74 -20.62 6.13
C VAL A 128 6.99 -21.92 5.84
N VAL A 129 6.49 -22.10 4.62
CA VAL A 129 5.78 -23.32 4.20
C VAL A 129 6.76 -24.50 4.13
N GLY A 130 7.97 -24.31 3.60
CA GLY A 130 8.98 -25.37 3.46
C GLY A 130 9.49 -25.91 4.80
N ARG A 131 9.49 -25.08 5.84
CA ARG A 131 9.83 -25.50 7.22
C ARG A 131 8.64 -26.00 8.03
N ALA A 132 7.42 -25.85 7.52
CA ALA A 132 6.22 -26.25 8.24
C ALA A 132 6.21 -27.78 8.40
N ARG A 133 6.24 -28.24 9.65
CA ARG A 133 6.07 -29.67 9.97
C ARG A 133 4.59 -30.03 9.94
N PRO A 134 4.24 -31.30 9.65
CA PRO A 134 2.90 -31.78 9.86
C PRO A 134 2.42 -31.48 11.29
N ALA A 135 1.22 -30.93 11.41
CA ALA A 135 0.60 -30.65 12.69
C ALA A 135 -0.28 -31.83 13.12
N GLN A 136 -0.47 -31.98 14.43
CA GLN A 136 -1.44 -32.90 15.02
C GLN A 136 -2.40 -32.15 15.94
N GLY A 137 -3.62 -32.65 16.07
CA GLY A 137 -4.66 -32.04 16.89
C GLY A 137 -5.79 -32.99 17.22
N ARG A 138 -6.74 -32.51 18.04
CA ARG A 138 -7.97 -33.20 18.46
C ARG A 138 -9.16 -32.90 17.54
N SER A 139 -8.94 -32.09 16.52
CA SER A 139 -9.90 -31.79 15.46
C SER A 139 -9.16 -31.28 14.23
N GLU A 140 -9.78 -31.37 13.06
CA GLU A 140 -9.26 -30.78 11.82
C GLU A 140 -9.01 -29.28 11.97
N ARG A 141 -9.92 -28.56 12.64
CA ARG A 141 -9.78 -27.13 12.92
C ARG A 141 -8.52 -26.80 13.72
N GLN A 142 -8.15 -27.63 14.69
CA GLN A 142 -6.91 -27.41 15.45
C GLN A 142 -5.68 -27.60 14.57
N VAL A 143 -5.69 -28.62 13.71
CA VAL A 143 -4.61 -28.90 12.76
C VAL A 143 -4.46 -27.75 11.75
N MET A 144 -5.57 -27.30 11.16
CA MET A 144 -5.58 -26.16 10.23
C MET A 144 -5.03 -24.90 10.90
N ALA A 145 -5.52 -24.56 12.10
CA ALA A 145 -5.03 -23.41 12.83
C ALA A 145 -3.53 -23.49 13.11
N ALA A 146 -3.02 -24.66 13.54
CA ALA A 146 -1.59 -24.85 13.81
C ALA A 146 -0.72 -24.62 12.57
N ILE A 147 -1.22 -24.95 11.38
CA ILE A 147 -0.52 -24.72 10.09
C ILE A 147 -0.65 -23.26 9.64
N GLU A 148 -1.80 -22.63 9.85
CA GLU A 148 -2.07 -21.25 9.45
C GLU A 148 -1.36 -20.22 10.33
N GLN A 149 -1.17 -20.49 11.62
CA GLN A 149 -0.53 -19.53 12.55
C GLN A 149 0.85 -19.02 12.08
N PRO A 150 1.82 -19.88 11.70
CA PRO A 150 3.12 -19.39 11.23
C PRO A 150 3.02 -18.58 9.93
N ILE A 151 2.14 -18.97 9.00
CA ILE A 151 1.89 -18.21 7.76
C ILE A 151 1.30 -16.83 8.09
N LYS A 152 0.30 -16.77 8.98
CA LYS A 152 -0.32 -15.53 9.46
C LYS A 152 0.69 -14.61 10.13
N ALA A 153 1.57 -15.16 10.96
CA ALA A 153 2.62 -14.40 11.63
C ALA A 153 3.63 -13.82 10.62
N ALA A 154 4.10 -14.63 9.67
CA ALA A 154 5.00 -14.20 8.62
C ALA A 154 4.37 -13.12 7.73
N MET A 155 3.12 -13.30 7.32
CA MET A 155 2.38 -12.31 6.52
C MET A 155 2.25 -10.97 7.25
N ARG A 156 1.87 -10.98 8.54
CA ARG A 156 1.79 -9.76 9.35
C ARG A 156 3.12 -9.02 9.37
N GLN A 157 4.21 -9.72 9.68
CA GLN A 157 5.55 -9.13 9.72
C GLN A 157 5.95 -8.54 8.35
N LEU A 158 5.71 -9.28 7.27
CA LEU A 158 5.98 -8.83 5.90
C LEU A 158 5.18 -7.56 5.57
N MET A 159 3.91 -7.46 5.96
CA MET A 159 3.11 -6.27 5.69
C MET A 159 3.54 -5.06 6.51
N GLU A 160 3.95 -5.28 7.76
CA GLU A 160 4.53 -4.22 8.59
C GLU A 160 5.86 -3.71 8.02
N GLU A 161 6.72 -4.60 7.54
CA GLU A 161 7.98 -4.24 6.86
C GLU A 161 7.72 -3.43 5.58
N PHE A 162 6.81 -3.90 4.72
CA PHE A 162 6.40 -3.20 3.50
C PHE A 162 5.84 -1.81 3.82
N GLY A 163 4.91 -1.72 4.78
CA GLY A 163 4.30 -0.45 5.17
C GLY A 163 5.30 0.55 5.74
N ARG A 164 6.27 0.09 6.54
CA ARG A 164 7.35 0.96 7.06
C ARG A 164 8.23 1.50 5.92
N GLU A 165 8.68 0.64 5.02
CA GLU A 165 9.52 1.04 3.89
C GLU A 165 8.78 1.98 2.95
N ARG A 166 7.51 1.67 2.63
CA ARG A 166 6.63 2.54 1.85
C ARG A 166 6.55 3.93 2.45
N ASN A 167 6.21 4.02 3.74
CA ASN A 167 6.10 5.30 4.44
C ASN A 167 7.43 6.08 4.43
N ALA A 168 8.56 5.40 4.60
CA ALA A 168 9.87 6.02 4.57
C ALA A 168 10.22 6.58 3.17
N ARG A 169 9.92 5.85 2.09
CA ARG A 169 10.16 6.33 0.72
C ARG A 169 9.24 7.48 0.32
N GLN A 170 7.95 7.39 0.66
CA GLN A 170 6.96 8.44 0.40
C GLN A 170 7.35 9.76 1.11
N ALA A 171 7.81 9.68 2.36
CA ALA A 171 8.27 10.84 3.13
C ALA A 171 9.51 11.55 2.53
N ARG A 172 10.31 10.87 1.70
CA ARG A 172 11.45 11.50 1.00
C ARG A 172 11.03 12.38 -0.17
N ILE A 173 9.80 12.23 -0.66
CA ILE A 173 9.23 13.10 -1.70
C ILE A 173 8.65 14.36 -1.05
N ASP A 174 7.89 14.18 0.04
CA ASP A 174 7.17 15.24 0.74
C ASP A 174 8.07 16.05 1.70
N THR A 175 9.08 16.70 1.14
CA THR A 175 10.02 17.53 1.90
C THR A 175 9.60 19.00 1.89
N PRO A 176 9.90 19.79 2.94
CA PRO A 176 9.64 21.23 2.95
C PRO A 176 10.19 21.95 1.71
N ALA A 177 11.39 21.58 1.26
CA ALA A 177 12.02 22.12 0.06
C ALA A 177 11.22 21.82 -1.22
N GLU A 178 10.63 20.63 -1.34
CA GLU A 178 9.78 20.29 -2.48
C GLU A 178 8.49 21.14 -2.50
N TYR A 179 7.90 21.41 -1.33
CA TYR A 179 6.74 22.27 -1.23
C TYR A 179 7.05 23.73 -1.55
N GLU A 180 8.21 24.23 -1.11
CA GLU A 180 8.69 25.55 -1.49
C GLU A 180 8.98 25.65 -2.99
N ARG A 181 9.60 24.63 -3.58
CA ARG A 181 9.83 24.55 -5.03
C ARG A 181 8.52 24.64 -5.80
N ILE A 182 7.50 23.86 -5.41
CA ILE A 182 6.18 23.89 -6.06
C ILE A 182 5.50 25.25 -5.85
N SER A 183 5.58 25.84 -4.66
CA SER A 183 4.92 27.13 -4.39
C SER A 183 5.54 28.30 -5.19
N GLN A 184 6.83 28.23 -5.48
CA GLN A 184 7.55 29.22 -6.30
C GLN A 184 7.51 28.89 -7.81
N SER A 185 7.10 27.68 -8.19
CA SER A 185 6.97 27.26 -9.59
C SER A 185 5.95 28.10 -10.34
N CYS A 186 6.03 28.07 -11.68
CA CYS A 186 5.05 28.73 -12.55
C CYS A 186 4.85 30.23 -12.24
N ASN A 187 5.92 30.93 -11.84
CA ASN A 187 5.88 32.33 -11.40
C ASN A 187 4.88 32.59 -10.26
N GLY A 188 4.76 31.65 -9.31
CA GLY A 188 3.86 31.76 -8.16
C GLY A 188 2.38 31.66 -8.52
N GLU A 189 2.04 30.99 -9.64
CA GLU A 189 0.67 30.82 -10.13
C GLU A 189 -0.29 30.30 -9.05
N ILE A 190 0.21 29.43 -8.17
CA ILE A 190 -0.52 28.87 -7.02
C ILE A 190 -1.25 29.94 -6.18
N ASN A 191 -0.64 31.12 -5.98
CA ASN A 191 -1.20 32.17 -5.13
C ASN A 191 -2.51 32.74 -5.69
N ARG A 192 -2.73 32.62 -7.00
CA ARG A 192 -3.98 33.03 -7.66
C ARG A 192 -5.17 32.13 -7.29
N TYR A 193 -4.89 30.89 -6.90
CA TYR A 193 -5.89 29.87 -6.58
C TYR A 193 -6.10 29.73 -5.08
N LEU A 194 -5.04 29.88 -4.27
CA LEU A 194 -5.16 29.81 -2.80
C LEU A 194 -5.99 30.96 -2.21
N GLY A 195 -5.98 32.14 -2.82
CA GLY A 195 -6.83 33.26 -2.40
C GLY A 195 -8.34 33.05 -2.64
N ARG A 196 -8.75 31.89 -3.16
CA ARG A 196 -10.15 31.53 -3.46
C ARG A 196 -10.68 30.37 -2.59
N VAL A 197 -9.91 29.90 -1.61
CA VAL A 197 -10.17 28.71 -0.77
C VAL A 197 -10.74 29.07 0.60
#